data_AF-A0A8H2Y261-F1
#
_entry.id   AF-A0A8H2Y261-F1
#
_cell.length_a   1.000
_cell.length_b   1.000
_cell.length_c   1.000
_cell.angle_alpha   90.00
_cell.angle_beta   90.00
_cell.angle_gamma   90.00
#
_symmetry.space_group_name_H-M   'P 1'
#
loop_
_entity.id
_entity.type
_entity.pdbx_description
1 polymer ?
#
loop_
_entity_poly.entity_id
_entity_poly.type
_entity_poly.pdbx_seq_one_letter_code
_entity_poly.pdbx_strand_id
1 'polypeptide(L)'
;LALHLILKHLRRSNFLDAHTSLLAQTGLRTEHPKITQLHDALVLNADLVTTEALVKSIAGEEGLFEHCARVSPPACVWKRITPGGDSGRTPVGRGGHQLCLDVERGVIYLFGGWDGSKNLSDFWSYTTSTNQWKLIHEDTAAVGGPSARSCHNMVYCHTNRTLYVLGQLKDQPRPNGGNPQPQRADAEFFKCSLDATGEGGTWTLLNPSGVEAAGGPHSISDHQMIIDEENSLMYVFGGRMEHISDRDGMHMYSGMYSFNLVTETWTHIFHDPARNDGPSPNPINIYSRTGHGMVLYPPTNEIFIVGGRRSNPRWVPDMYSFTHTTLATQRIPLDPSIIHSVTASRVCIDEKAGEIYILITQHNERDRTRADPATFMTYHIEKKLWVRSEPRIGPLRPSPSGDVWESLELPRPRSAHQVVYDSANRVFYMFGGNSGEDGIPRLNDLWSMRLVRRVPTVSELLRKALLAVRKFRFKLMCDTVPPFEALTYLQTEVSEVVDSDEELEAANLRSLLSYLLSRTSDGDTTMNGDGAKANEATRKERRELFDFLMQFVDPAEREPETELRDIVENV
;
A
#
# COMPACT_ATOMS: atom_id res chain seq x y z
N LEU A 1 21.88 18.30 -1.79
CA LEU A 1 22.05 16.90 -1.31
C LEU A 1 23.51 16.54 -1.04
N ALA A 2 24.40 16.46 -2.03
CA ALA A 2 25.80 16.03 -1.83
C ALA A 2 26.54 16.76 -0.69
N LEU A 3 26.44 18.09 -0.63
CA LEU A 3 27.05 18.88 0.44
C LEU A 3 26.47 18.58 1.84
N HIS A 4 25.16 18.27 1.94
CA HIS A 4 24.55 17.87 3.21
C HIS A 4 25.08 16.51 3.67
N LEU A 5 25.28 15.57 2.73
CA LEU A 5 25.82 14.24 3.03
C LEU A 5 27.29 14.33 3.47
N ILE A 6 28.07 15.24 2.88
CA ILE A 6 29.46 15.51 3.31
C ILE A 6 29.47 16.09 4.72
N LEU A 7 28.66 17.10 5.02
CA LEU A 7 28.58 17.70 6.36
C LEU A 7 28.15 16.66 7.41
N LYS A 8 27.09 15.90 7.14
CA LYS A 8 26.65 14.79 7.99
C LYS A 8 27.78 13.78 8.24
N HIS A 9 28.52 13.40 7.20
CA HIS A 9 29.64 12.47 7.32
C HIS A 9 30.78 13.02 8.18
N LEU A 10 31.14 14.31 8.01
CA LEU A 10 32.17 14.97 8.82
C LEU A 10 31.76 15.04 10.29
N ARG A 11 30.49 15.39 10.57
CA ARG A 11 29.93 15.43 11.93
C ARG A 11 29.97 14.05 12.60
N ARG A 12 29.51 13.01 11.88
CA ARG A 12 29.50 11.62 12.37
C ARG A 12 30.90 11.04 12.60
N SER A 13 31.84 11.37 11.72
CA SER A 13 33.24 10.94 11.80
C SER A 13 34.09 11.81 12.74
N ASN A 14 33.48 12.72 13.49
CA ASN A 14 34.15 13.61 14.46
C ASN A 14 35.17 14.59 13.85
N PHE A 15 35.05 14.92 12.57
CA PHE A 15 35.86 15.97 11.92
C PHE A 15 35.18 17.35 12.08
N LEU A 16 35.02 17.78 13.35
CA LEU A 16 34.21 18.96 13.70
C LEU A 16 34.81 20.28 13.18
N ASP A 17 36.13 20.40 13.10
CA ASP A 17 36.79 21.60 12.55
C ASP A 17 36.48 21.77 11.06
N ALA A 18 36.56 20.68 10.30
CA ALA A 18 36.23 20.67 8.88
C ALA A 18 34.74 20.92 8.66
N HIS A 19 33.88 20.31 9.50
CA HIS A 19 32.44 20.54 9.47
C HIS A 19 32.09 22.02 9.69
N THR A 20 32.61 22.62 10.77
CA THR A 20 32.32 24.00 11.14
C THR A 20 32.85 24.99 10.11
N SER A 21 34.07 24.77 9.61
CA SER A 21 34.67 25.60 8.56
C SER A 21 33.84 25.58 7.27
N LEU A 22 33.39 24.39 6.86
CA LEU A 22 32.59 24.22 5.65
C LEU A 22 31.20 24.84 5.79
N LEU A 23 30.57 24.69 6.96
CA LEU A 23 29.26 25.28 7.24
C LEU A 23 29.31 26.82 7.27
N ALA A 24 30.36 27.38 7.89
CA ALA A 24 30.59 28.83 7.91
C ALA A 24 30.84 29.43 6.51
N GLN A 25 31.57 28.71 5.65
CA GLN A 25 31.85 29.18 4.28
C GLN A 25 30.63 29.07 3.36
N THR A 26 29.77 28.09 3.59
CA THR A 26 28.63 27.81 2.69
C THR A 26 27.35 28.51 3.11
N GLY A 27 27.22 28.92 4.38
CA GLY A 27 25.99 29.51 4.91
C GLY A 27 24.80 28.56 4.89
N LEU A 28 25.06 27.26 4.75
CA LEU A 28 24.04 26.24 4.57
C LEU A 28 23.39 25.89 5.92
N ARG A 29 22.07 25.99 6.01
CA ARG A 29 21.31 25.41 7.11
C ARG A 29 21.07 23.93 6.81
N THR A 30 21.63 23.05 7.64
CA THR A 30 21.48 21.58 7.49
C THR A 30 20.30 21.01 8.27
N GLU A 31 19.88 21.68 9.35
CA GLU A 31 18.81 21.24 10.26
C GLU A 31 18.30 22.41 11.12
N HIS A 32 17.31 22.15 11.99
CA HIS A 32 16.79 23.11 12.97
C HIS A 32 17.82 23.41 14.09
N PRO A 33 17.98 24.67 14.56
CA PRO A 33 18.97 25.01 15.58
C PRO A 33 18.87 24.22 16.90
N LYS A 34 17.64 23.89 17.35
CA LYS A 34 17.45 23.06 18.55
C LYS A 34 17.87 21.61 18.36
N ILE A 35 17.86 21.09 17.12
CA ILE A 35 18.39 19.75 16.81
C ILE A 35 19.91 19.76 16.91
N THR A 36 20.56 20.81 16.42
CA THR A 36 22.01 20.99 16.59
C THR A 36 22.39 21.07 18.06
N GLN A 37 21.66 21.85 18.86
CA GLN A 37 21.87 21.91 20.32
C GLN A 37 21.63 20.55 21.00
N LEU A 38 20.64 19.77 20.53
CA LEU A 38 20.36 18.44 21.04
C LEU A 38 21.51 17.48 20.75
N HIS A 39 22.08 17.53 19.53
CA HIS A 39 23.27 16.77 19.17
C HIS A 39 24.44 17.13 20.09
N ASP A 40 24.69 18.42 20.31
CA ASP A 40 25.81 18.86 21.14
C ASP A 40 25.64 18.43 22.60
N ALA A 41 24.44 18.61 23.17
CA ALA A 41 24.11 18.18 24.52
C ALA A 41 24.26 16.65 24.68
N LEU A 42 23.63 15.87 23.80
CA LEU A 42 23.60 14.41 23.92
C LEU A 42 24.89 13.75 23.45
N VAL A 43 25.31 13.99 22.21
CA VAL A 43 26.39 13.24 21.56
C VAL A 43 27.77 13.71 22.04
N LEU A 44 27.99 15.02 22.07
CA LEU A 44 29.29 15.61 22.39
C LEU A 44 29.51 15.71 23.91
N ASN A 45 28.54 16.25 24.65
CA ASN A 45 28.73 16.62 26.05
C ASN A 45 28.15 15.59 27.05
N ALA A 46 27.33 14.64 26.59
CA ALA A 46 26.58 13.71 27.44
C ALA A 46 25.74 14.41 28.53
N ASP A 47 25.29 15.64 28.27
CA ASP A 47 24.42 16.41 29.15
C ASP A 47 22.97 15.96 28.97
N LEU A 48 22.57 14.97 29.76
CA LEU A 48 21.25 14.36 29.69
C LEU A 48 20.15 15.25 30.29
N VAL A 49 20.48 16.24 31.12
CA VAL A 49 19.52 17.19 31.67
C VAL A 49 19.10 18.17 30.58
N THR A 50 20.08 18.77 29.89
CA THR A 50 19.81 19.65 28.75
C THR A 50 19.17 18.89 27.59
N THR A 51 19.58 17.63 27.36
CA THR A 51 18.96 16.74 26.36
C THR A 51 17.46 16.60 26.61
N GLU A 52 17.04 16.28 27.85
CA GLU A 52 15.62 16.10 28.17
C GLU A 52 14.81 17.39 27.98
N ALA A 53 15.38 18.54 28.38
CA ALA A 53 14.75 19.85 28.19
C ALA A 53 14.57 20.20 26.71
N LEU A 54 15.60 19.94 25.89
CA LEU A 54 15.55 20.17 24.44
C LEU A 54 14.53 19.26 23.76
N VAL A 55 14.41 17.99 24.16
CA VAL A 55 13.38 17.08 23.61
C VAL A 55 11.97 17.60 23.90
N LYS A 56 11.69 18.05 25.13
CA LYS A 56 10.39 18.65 25.50
C LYS A 56 10.09 19.90 24.66
N SER A 57 11.10 20.75 24.49
CA SER A 57 10.98 22.01 23.76
C SER A 57 10.81 21.79 22.25
N ILE A 58 11.54 20.84 21.65
CA ILE A 58 11.41 20.41 20.25
C ILE A 58 10.00 19.88 19.96
N ALA A 59 9.45 19.07 20.87
CA ALA A 59 8.11 18.50 20.70
C ALA A 59 6.99 19.54 20.93
N GLY A 60 7.12 20.37 21.97
CA GLY A 60 6.05 21.27 22.43
C GLY A 60 6.12 22.68 21.83
N GLU A 61 7.24 23.38 22.02
CA GLU A 61 7.38 24.79 21.64
C GLU A 61 7.62 24.96 20.13
N GLU A 62 8.45 24.09 19.54
CA GLU A 62 8.79 24.16 18.12
C GLU A 62 7.83 23.35 17.22
N GLY A 63 6.98 22.50 17.82
CA GLY A 63 6.01 21.68 17.07
C GLY A 63 6.62 20.65 16.12
N LEU A 64 7.91 20.31 16.27
CA LEU A 64 8.63 19.48 15.29
C LEU A 64 8.16 18.01 15.28
N PHE A 65 7.38 17.59 16.28
CA PHE A 65 6.78 16.25 16.35
C PHE A 65 5.42 16.16 15.65
N GLU A 66 4.81 17.28 15.28
CA GLU A 66 3.47 17.29 14.68
C GLU A 66 3.44 16.60 13.33
N HIS A 67 4.51 16.72 12.54
CA HIS A 67 4.62 16.02 11.27
C HIS A 67 4.55 14.51 11.49
N CYS A 68 5.40 13.95 12.35
CA CYS A 68 5.41 12.52 12.62
C CYS A 68 4.10 12.04 13.27
N ALA A 69 3.44 12.86 14.09
CA ALA A 69 2.10 12.56 14.59
C ALA A 69 1.06 12.43 13.45
N ARG A 70 1.10 13.35 12.46
CA ARG A 70 0.19 13.33 11.30
C ARG A 70 0.47 12.21 10.30
N VAL A 71 1.73 11.80 10.15
CA VAL A 71 2.20 10.84 9.14
C VAL A 71 2.44 9.45 9.73
N SER A 72 2.06 9.23 11.00
CA SER A 72 2.25 7.94 11.65
C SER A 72 1.60 6.80 10.84
N PRO A 73 2.34 5.72 10.54
CA PRO A 73 1.85 4.60 9.76
C PRO A 73 0.54 4.05 10.33
N PRO A 74 -0.56 4.02 9.55
CA PRO A 74 -1.73 3.27 9.99
C PRO A 74 -1.38 1.80 10.13
N ALA A 75 -2.03 1.12 11.08
CA ALA A 75 -1.95 -0.32 11.21
C ALA A 75 -2.96 -0.99 10.27
N CYS A 76 -2.52 -1.97 9.48
CA CYS A 76 -3.43 -2.85 8.75
C CYS A 76 -3.87 -4.00 9.64
N VAL A 77 -5.18 -4.08 9.88
CA VAL A 77 -5.78 -5.09 10.76
C VAL A 77 -6.58 -6.05 9.90
N TRP A 78 -6.06 -7.26 9.75
CA TRP A 78 -6.68 -8.30 8.93
C TRP A 78 -7.54 -9.22 9.81
N LYS A 79 -8.68 -9.62 9.25
CA LYS A 79 -9.57 -10.61 9.86
C LYS A 79 -10.05 -11.57 8.78
N ARG A 80 -9.75 -12.85 8.95
CA ARG A 80 -10.34 -13.91 8.13
C ARG A 80 -11.83 -13.97 8.41
N ILE A 81 -12.62 -13.97 7.35
CA ILE A 81 -14.07 -14.15 7.44
C ILE A 81 -14.38 -15.62 7.15
N THR A 82 -15.23 -16.21 7.98
CA THR A 82 -15.78 -17.55 7.74
C THR A 82 -17.25 -17.37 7.37
N PRO A 83 -17.56 -17.15 6.09
CA PRO A 83 -18.92 -16.92 5.65
C PRO A 83 -19.70 -18.23 5.62
N GLY A 84 -20.98 -18.16 5.97
CA GLY A 84 -21.90 -19.23 5.64
C GLY A 84 -22.26 -19.19 4.15
N GLY A 85 -23.09 -20.13 3.73
CA GLY A 85 -23.70 -20.08 2.41
C GLY A 85 -24.98 -20.89 2.35
N ASP A 86 -25.80 -20.59 1.36
CA ASP A 86 -27.06 -21.30 1.14
C ASP A 86 -26.81 -22.80 0.98
N SER A 87 -27.41 -23.60 1.85
CA SER A 87 -27.18 -25.05 1.93
C SER A 87 -25.69 -25.44 2.09
N GLY A 88 -24.88 -24.58 2.71
CA GLY A 88 -23.45 -24.79 2.89
C GLY A 88 -22.60 -24.56 1.64
N ARG A 89 -23.17 -24.02 0.55
CA ARG A 89 -22.43 -23.74 -0.69
C ARG A 89 -21.73 -22.39 -0.61
N THR A 90 -20.43 -22.38 -0.85
CA THR A 90 -19.62 -21.16 -0.99
C THR A 90 -18.86 -21.19 -2.32
N PRO A 91 -18.43 -20.04 -2.85
CA PRO A 91 -17.67 -20.02 -4.10
C PRO A 91 -16.38 -20.86 -4.00
N VAL A 92 -16.07 -21.59 -5.07
CA VAL A 92 -14.81 -22.34 -5.18
C VAL A 92 -13.61 -21.41 -5.32
N GLY A 93 -12.42 -21.98 -5.09
CA GLY A 93 -11.17 -21.26 -5.24
C GLY A 93 -10.95 -20.81 -6.67
N ARG A 94 -10.59 -19.54 -6.86
CA ARG A 94 -10.51 -18.93 -8.19
C ARG A 94 -9.56 -17.74 -8.27
N GLY A 95 -8.96 -17.52 -9.43
CA GLY A 95 -8.17 -16.32 -9.76
C GLY A 95 -8.65 -15.66 -11.04
N GLY A 96 -8.38 -14.36 -11.21
CA GLY A 96 -8.81 -13.58 -12.38
C GLY A 96 -10.32 -13.38 -12.48
N HIS A 97 -11.01 -13.54 -11.34
CA HIS A 97 -12.42 -13.21 -11.15
C HIS A 97 -12.58 -11.71 -10.90
N GLN A 98 -13.83 -11.25 -10.80
CA GLN A 98 -14.14 -9.87 -10.43
C GLN A 98 -15.04 -9.78 -9.21
N LEU A 99 -14.80 -8.76 -8.39
CA LEU A 99 -15.66 -8.37 -7.28
C LEU A 99 -16.18 -6.96 -7.54
N CYS A 100 -17.46 -6.73 -7.27
CA CYS A 100 -18.04 -5.39 -7.17
C CYS A 100 -18.80 -5.26 -5.86
N LEU A 101 -18.86 -4.05 -5.31
CA LEU A 101 -19.56 -3.79 -4.05
C LEU A 101 -20.69 -2.80 -4.29
N ASP A 102 -21.89 -3.18 -3.87
CA ASP A 102 -22.97 -2.26 -3.59
C ASP A 102 -22.78 -1.77 -2.14
N VAL A 103 -22.21 -0.56 -2.00
CA VAL A 103 -21.89 0.02 -0.70
C VAL A 103 -23.16 0.34 0.11
N GLU A 104 -24.24 0.75 -0.56
CA GLU A 104 -25.50 1.10 0.10
C GLU A 104 -26.15 -0.12 0.77
N ARG A 105 -26.05 -1.29 0.13
CA ARG A 105 -26.64 -2.54 0.64
C ARG A 105 -25.66 -3.40 1.44
N GLY A 106 -24.36 -3.14 1.33
CA GLY A 106 -23.33 -4.02 1.87
C GLY A 106 -23.31 -5.38 1.16
N VAL A 107 -23.48 -5.40 -0.17
CA VAL A 107 -23.50 -6.63 -0.96
C VAL A 107 -22.33 -6.67 -1.93
N ILE A 108 -21.52 -7.73 -1.85
CA ILE A 108 -20.39 -7.98 -2.75
C ILE A 108 -20.82 -8.99 -3.81
N TYR A 109 -20.74 -8.63 -5.09
CA TYR A 109 -20.97 -9.52 -6.21
C TYR A 109 -19.67 -10.15 -6.68
N LEU A 110 -19.68 -11.45 -6.98
CA LEU A 110 -18.55 -12.22 -7.49
C LEU A 110 -18.93 -12.88 -8.82
N PHE A 111 -18.10 -12.68 -9.85
CA PHE A 111 -18.32 -13.30 -11.15
C PHE A 111 -17.05 -13.90 -11.75
N GLY A 112 -17.22 -15.09 -12.34
CA GLY A 112 -16.24 -15.77 -13.18
C GLY A 112 -14.92 -16.12 -12.48
N GLY A 113 -13.84 -16.10 -13.26
CA GLY A 113 -12.49 -16.51 -12.87
C GLY A 113 -12.12 -17.91 -13.36
N TRP A 114 -10.94 -18.36 -12.93
CA TRP A 114 -10.38 -19.67 -13.26
C TRP A 114 -10.03 -20.45 -12.00
N ASP A 115 -10.51 -21.69 -11.88
CA ASP A 115 -10.41 -22.51 -10.66
C ASP A 115 -9.11 -23.32 -10.52
N GLY A 116 -8.26 -23.33 -11.54
CA GLY A 116 -7.14 -24.28 -11.63
C GLY A 116 -7.25 -25.22 -12.82
N SER A 117 -8.45 -25.37 -13.38
CA SER A 117 -8.76 -26.31 -14.45
C SER A 117 -9.60 -25.69 -15.55
N LYS A 118 -10.62 -24.89 -15.21
CA LYS A 118 -11.56 -24.29 -16.15
C LYS A 118 -11.95 -22.87 -15.76
N ASN A 119 -12.46 -22.14 -16.75
CA ASN A 119 -13.15 -20.87 -16.52
C ASN A 119 -14.51 -21.13 -15.87
N LEU A 120 -14.99 -20.15 -15.11
CA LEU A 120 -16.24 -20.19 -14.38
C LEU A 120 -17.24 -19.15 -14.93
N SER A 121 -18.53 -19.47 -14.87
CA SER A 121 -19.67 -18.59 -15.22
C SER A 121 -20.70 -18.48 -14.09
N ASP A 122 -20.33 -18.94 -12.90
CA ASP A 122 -21.18 -18.82 -11.72
C ASP A 122 -21.17 -17.37 -11.19
N PHE A 123 -22.33 -16.92 -10.73
CA PHE A 123 -22.55 -15.57 -10.22
C PHE A 123 -23.07 -15.62 -8.80
N TRP A 124 -22.36 -14.96 -7.89
CA TRP A 124 -22.62 -15.02 -6.45
C TRP A 124 -22.81 -13.62 -5.87
N SER A 125 -23.53 -13.54 -4.77
CA SER A 125 -23.53 -12.39 -3.87
C SER A 125 -23.09 -12.79 -2.47
N TYR A 126 -22.44 -11.87 -1.76
CA TYR A 126 -22.09 -11.98 -0.36
C TYR A 126 -22.65 -10.77 0.39
N THR A 127 -23.49 -11.01 1.38
CA THR A 127 -24.07 -9.94 2.19
C THR A 127 -23.27 -9.77 3.48
N THR A 128 -22.69 -8.58 3.68
CA THR A 128 -21.75 -8.32 4.79
C THR A 128 -22.43 -8.37 6.16
N SER A 129 -23.70 -7.96 6.26
CA SER A 129 -24.46 -7.93 7.51
C SER A 129 -24.88 -9.32 8.00
N THR A 130 -25.16 -10.26 7.09
CA THR A 130 -25.54 -11.64 7.42
C THR A 130 -24.37 -12.62 7.36
N ASN A 131 -23.23 -12.20 6.80
CA ASN A 131 -22.05 -13.04 6.58
C ASN A 131 -22.40 -14.32 5.79
N GLN A 132 -23.20 -14.19 4.73
CA GLN A 132 -23.66 -15.31 3.89
C GLN A 132 -23.32 -15.10 2.42
N TRP A 133 -22.83 -16.16 1.77
CA TRP A 133 -22.83 -16.29 0.32
C TRP A 133 -24.16 -16.83 -0.18
N LYS A 134 -24.61 -16.27 -1.29
CA LYS A 134 -25.77 -16.74 -2.06
C LYS A 134 -25.35 -16.94 -3.51
N LEU A 135 -25.74 -18.08 -4.07
CA LEU A 135 -25.57 -18.36 -5.48
C LEU A 135 -26.76 -17.79 -6.24
N ILE A 136 -26.50 -16.82 -7.12
CA ILE A 136 -27.54 -16.19 -7.94
C ILE A 136 -27.77 -17.03 -9.20
N HIS A 137 -26.69 -17.37 -9.92
CA HIS A 137 -26.76 -18.23 -11.10
C HIS A 137 -25.61 -19.24 -11.14
N GLU A 138 -25.91 -20.51 -11.42
CA GLU A 138 -24.91 -21.55 -11.66
C GLU A 138 -24.16 -21.35 -12.98
N ASP A 139 -24.87 -20.87 -13.99
CA ASP A 139 -24.32 -20.53 -15.29
C ASP A 139 -25.04 -19.29 -15.85
N THR A 140 -24.34 -18.16 -15.91
CA THR A 140 -24.91 -16.93 -16.47
C THR A 140 -25.24 -17.07 -17.95
N ALA A 141 -24.54 -17.90 -18.72
CA ALA A 141 -24.82 -18.07 -20.15
C ALA A 141 -26.20 -18.69 -20.39
N ALA A 142 -26.62 -19.61 -19.52
CA ALA A 142 -27.94 -20.24 -19.57
C ALA A 142 -29.10 -19.24 -19.37
N VAL A 143 -28.82 -18.06 -18.81
CA VAL A 143 -29.80 -16.98 -18.59
C VAL A 143 -29.50 -15.74 -19.43
N GLY A 144 -28.77 -15.89 -20.55
CA GLY A 144 -28.48 -14.81 -21.50
C GLY A 144 -27.34 -13.88 -21.08
N GLY A 145 -26.60 -14.23 -20.04
CA GLY A 145 -25.40 -13.52 -19.58
C GLY A 145 -24.10 -14.02 -20.20
N PRO A 146 -22.95 -13.55 -19.66
CA PRO A 146 -21.65 -13.88 -20.20
C PRO A 146 -21.33 -15.38 -20.03
N SER A 147 -20.59 -15.92 -21.00
CA SER A 147 -19.97 -17.25 -20.90
C SER A 147 -18.86 -17.30 -19.85
N ALA A 148 -18.43 -18.52 -19.50
CA ALA A 148 -17.36 -18.75 -18.54
C ALA A 148 -16.06 -18.04 -18.95
N ARG A 149 -15.51 -17.21 -18.05
CA ARG A 149 -14.38 -16.30 -18.38
C ARG A 149 -13.50 -15.94 -17.19
N SER A 150 -12.24 -15.63 -17.47
CA SER A 150 -11.27 -15.06 -16.52
C SER A 150 -10.57 -13.84 -17.13
N CYS A 151 -9.92 -13.03 -16.29
CA CYS A 151 -9.19 -11.82 -16.70
C CYS A 151 -10.06 -10.81 -17.50
N HIS A 152 -11.38 -10.92 -17.30
CA HIS A 152 -12.36 -9.90 -17.67
C HIS A 152 -12.37 -8.80 -16.61
N ASN A 153 -13.12 -7.73 -16.81
CA ASN A 153 -13.40 -6.75 -15.77
C ASN A 153 -14.91 -6.57 -15.57
N MET A 154 -15.31 -6.16 -14.36
CA MET A 154 -16.70 -5.95 -13.96
C MET A 154 -16.76 -4.72 -13.06
N VAL A 155 -17.74 -3.85 -13.30
CA VAL A 155 -18.00 -2.66 -12.49
C VAL A 155 -19.49 -2.54 -12.16
N TYR A 156 -19.80 -1.97 -11.01
CA TYR A 156 -21.17 -1.71 -10.56
C TYR A 156 -21.48 -0.21 -10.64
N CYS A 157 -22.60 0.12 -11.28
CA CYS A 157 -23.17 1.46 -11.29
C CYS A 157 -24.31 1.52 -10.27
N HIS A 158 -24.16 2.33 -9.23
CA HIS A 158 -25.10 2.51 -8.13
C HIS A 158 -26.38 3.20 -8.63
N THR A 159 -26.24 4.25 -9.47
CA THR A 159 -27.36 5.07 -9.97
C THR A 159 -28.44 4.23 -10.67
N ASN A 160 -28.04 3.20 -11.42
CA ASN A 160 -28.97 2.34 -12.17
C ASN A 160 -28.93 0.87 -11.73
N ARG A 161 -28.24 0.54 -10.63
CA ARG A 161 -28.07 -0.82 -10.09
C ARG A 161 -27.68 -1.86 -11.14
N THR A 162 -26.74 -1.49 -12.01
CA THR A 162 -26.36 -2.33 -13.14
C THR A 162 -24.88 -2.71 -13.05
N LEU A 163 -24.60 -3.99 -13.25
CA LEU A 163 -23.24 -4.51 -13.45
C LEU A 163 -22.90 -4.44 -14.93
N TYR A 164 -21.68 -4.03 -15.27
CA TYR A 164 -21.15 -4.06 -16.63
C TYR A 164 -19.94 -4.99 -16.68
N VAL A 165 -19.88 -5.88 -17.68
CA VAL A 165 -18.85 -6.91 -17.81
C VAL A 165 -18.24 -6.86 -19.21
N LEU A 166 -16.92 -6.70 -19.30
CA LEU A 166 -16.19 -6.64 -20.56
C LEU A 166 -14.94 -7.52 -20.54
N GLY A 167 -14.60 -8.04 -21.72
CA GLY A 167 -13.33 -8.72 -21.99
C GLY A 167 -13.23 -10.13 -21.44
N GLN A 168 -12.12 -10.79 -21.77
CA GLN A 168 -11.80 -12.16 -21.40
C GLN A 168 -10.40 -12.53 -21.90
N LEU A 169 -9.66 -13.31 -21.11
CA LEU A 169 -8.48 -14.02 -21.60
C LEU A 169 -8.93 -15.21 -22.47
N LYS A 170 -8.53 -15.21 -23.75
CA LYS A 170 -8.82 -16.28 -24.69
C LYS A 170 -7.68 -17.30 -24.71
N ASP A 171 -8.02 -18.59 -24.80
CA ASP A 171 -7.02 -19.65 -24.89
C ASP A 171 -6.18 -19.50 -26.16
N GLN A 172 -4.87 -19.64 -26.03
CA GLN A 172 -4.00 -19.72 -27.21
C GLN A 172 -4.13 -21.12 -27.84
N PRO A 173 -4.25 -21.22 -29.18
CA PRO A 173 -4.29 -22.51 -29.85
C PRO A 173 -3.00 -23.29 -29.56
N ARG A 174 -3.13 -24.55 -29.12
CA ARG A 174 -1.98 -25.43 -28.89
C ARG A 174 -1.28 -25.70 -30.23
N PRO A 175 0.06 -25.54 -30.33
CA PRO A 175 0.77 -25.70 -31.60
C PRO A 175 0.63 -27.09 -32.26
N ASN A 176 0.25 -28.13 -31.52
CA ASN A 176 0.16 -29.52 -32.01
C ASN A 176 -1.25 -30.13 -31.95
N GLY A 177 -2.29 -29.36 -31.63
CA GLY A 177 -3.68 -29.83 -31.72
C GLY A 177 -4.31 -29.19 -32.95
N GLY A 178 -4.81 -29.98 -33.90
CA GLY A 178 -5.45 -29.53 -35.14
C GLY A 178 -6.75 -28.73 -34.97
N ASN A 179 -6.85 -27.89 -33.94
CA ASN A 179 -7.91 -26.92 -33.81
C ASN A 179 -7.67 -25.81 -34.85
N PRO A 180 -8.68 -25.46 -35.65
CA PRO A 180 -8.58 -24.30 -36.54
C PRO A 180 -8.19 -23.07 -35.72
N GLN A 181 -7.36 -22.21 -36.33
CA GLN A 181 -7.02 -20.90 -35.80
C GLN A 181 -8.33 -20.21 -35.36
N PRO A 182 -8.50 -19.85 -34.08
CA PRO A 182 -9.75 -19.27 -33.63
C PRO A 182 -10.00 -18.01 -34.46
N GLN A 183 -11.14 -17.96 -35.16
CA GLN A 183 -11.58 -16.75 -35.83
C GLN A 183 -11.55 -15.60 -34.82
N ARG A 184 -11.13 -14.42 -35.27
CA ARG A 184 -11.13 -13.19 -34.46
C ARG A 184 -12.57 -12.91 -34.04
N ALA A 185 -12.96 -13.41 -32.86
CA ALA A 185 -14.23 -13.08 -32.25
C ALA A 185 -14.11 -11.70 -31.61
N ASP A 186 -15.09 -10.84 -31.87
CA ASP A 186 -15.22 -9.51 -31.26
C ASP A 186 -15.28 -9.63 -29.72
N ALA A 187 -15.06 -8.53 -29.03
CA ALA A 187 -15.34 -8.46 -27.60
C ALA A 187 -16.84 -8.61 -27.36
N GLU A 188 -17.20 -9.29 -26.27
CA GLU A 188 -18.58 -9.30 -25.79
C GLU A 188 -18.68 -8.34 -24.60
N PHE A 189 -19.68 -7.46 -24.63
CA PHE A 189 -19.94 -6.50 -23.58
C PHE A 189 -21.34 -6.74 -23.03
N PHE A 190 -21.45 -7.03 -21.73
CA PHE A 190 -22.73 -7.35 -21.11
C PHE A 190 -23.07 -6.33 -20.03
N LYS A 191 -24.37 -6.15 -19.80
CA LYS A 191 -24.89 -5.54 -18.57
C LYS A 191 -25.85 -6.48 -17.86
N CYS A 192 -25.91 -6.40 -16.53
CA CYS A 192 -26.91 -7.05 -15.70
C CYS A 192 -27.64 -5.99 -14.88
N SER A 193 -28.90 -5.72 -15.21
CA SER A 193 -29.74 -4.85 -14.39
C SER A 193 -30.30 -5.66 -13.23
N LEU A 194 -29.81 -5.37 -12.03
CA LEU A 194 -30.19 -6.08 -10.81
C LEU A 194 -31.57 -5.63 -10.33
N ASP A 195 -32.33 -6.57 -9.78
CA ASP A 195 -33.64 -6.27 -9.21
C ASP A 195 -33.54 -5.53 -7.87
N ALA A 196 -34.70 -5.20 -7.29
CA ALA A 196 -34.76 -4.49 -6.01
C ALA A 196 -34.17 -5.28 -4.84
N THR A 197 -33.94 -6.59 -4.95
CA THR A 197 -33.28 -7.40 -3.91
C THR A 197 -31.77 -7.49 -4.14
N GLY A 198 -31.32 -7.36 -5.39
CA GLY A 198 -29.93 -7.62 -5.78
C GLY A 198 -29.61 -9.12 -5.88
N GLU A 199 -30.59 -9.99 -5.64
CA GLU A 199 -30.43 -11.44 -5.68
C GLU A 199 -30.91 -12.06 -7.01
N GLY A 200 -31.32 -11.20 -7.95
CA GLY A 200 -31.68 -11.54 -9.31
C GLY A 200 -31.38 -10.37 -10.24
N GLY A 201 -31.37 -10.62 -11.54
CA GLY A 201 -31.12 -9.59 -12.54
C GLY A 201 -31.35 -10.09 -13.96
N THR A 202 -31.49 -9.14 -14.89
CA THR A 202 -31.63 -9.44 -16.31
C THR A 202 -30.33 -9.11 -17.03
N TRP A 203 -29.71 -10.14 -17.62
CA TRP A 203 -28.54 -9.97 -18.46
C TRP A 203 -28.93 -9.47 -19.86
N THR A 204 -28.10 -8.60 -20.44
CA THR A 204 -28.28 -8.08 -21.80
C THR A 204 -26.92 -7.96 -22.47
N LEU A 205 -26.81 -8.51 -23.68
CA LEU A 205 -25.66 -8.27 -24.55
C LEU A 205 -25.76 -6.88 -25.17
N LEU A 206 -24.76 -6.04 -24.90
CA LEU A 206 -24.60 -4.72 -25.50
C LEU A 206 -23.79 -4.84 -26.80
N ASN A 207 -24.09 -3.95 -27.75
CA ASN A 207 -23.46 -3.92 -29.07
C ASN A 207 -23.45 -5.31 -29.76
N PRO A 208 -24.62 -5.93 -30.04
CA PRO A 208 -24.69 -7.29 -30.58
C PRO A 208 -24.04 -7.46 -31.96
N SER A 209 -23.87 -6.35 -32.70
CA SER A 209 -23.13 -6.31 -33.97
C SER A 209 -21.61 -6.30 -33.78
N GLY A 210 -21.12 -6.30 -32.53
CA GLY A 210 -19.71 -6.21 -32.17
C GLY A 210 -19.34 -4.91 -31.45
N VAL A 211 -18.49 -5.00 -30.42
CA VAL A 211 -17.98 -3.84 -29.66
C VAL A 211 -17.06 -3.00 -30.55
N GLU A 212 -16.19 -3.63 -31.34
CA GLU A 212 -15.31 -2.94 -32.28
C GLU A 212 -16.12 -2.17 -33.34
N ALA A 213 -17.17 -2.80 -33.89
CA ALA A 213 -18.06 -2.17 -34.87
C ALA A 213 -18.84 -0.97 -34.30
N ALA A 214 -19.08 -0.95 -32.99
CA ALA A 214 -19.69 0.17 -32.28
C ALA A 214 -18.69 1.28 -31.88
N GLY A 215 -17.42 1.19 -32.30
CA GLY A 215 -16.36 2.15 -31.97
C GLY A 215 -15.69 1.91 -30.62
N GLY A 216 -15.95 0.75 -29.99
CA GLY A 216 -15.36 0.34 -28.72
C GLY A 216 -14.00 -0.34 -28.86
N PRO A 217 -13.45 -0.85 -27.75
CA PRO A 217 -12.16 -1.55 -27.75
C PRO A 217 -12.23 -2.90 -28.46
N HIS A 218 -11.06 -3.39 -28.90
CA HIS A 218 -10.90 -4.76 -29.37
C HIS A 218 -11.14 -5.79 -28.25
N SER A 219 -11.18 -7.07 -28.61
CA SER A 219 -11.15 -8.16 -27.63
C SER A 219 -9.92 -8.05 -26.72
N ILE A 220 -10.14 -7.74 -25.43
CA ILE A 220 -9.07 -7.43 -24.46
C ILE A 220 -9.17 -8.26 -23.17
N SER A 221 -8.03 -8.45 -22.50
CA SER A 221 -7.91 -9.09 -21.18
C SER A 221 -7.02 -8.29 -20.23
N ASP A 222 -7.20 -8.46 -18.91
CA ASP A 222 -6.44 -7.77 -17.84
C ASP A 222 -6.45 -6.22 -17.95
N HIS A 223 -7.53 -5.65 -18.50
CA HIS A 223 -7.79 -4.21 -18.54
C HIS A 223 -8.45 -3.73 -17.24
N GLN A 224 -8.52 -2.40 -17.05
CA GLN A 224 -9.29 -1.80 -15.95
C GLN A 224 -10.54 -1.09 -16.46
N MET A 225 -11.58 -1.11 -15.62
CA MET A 225 -12.83 -0.38 -15.83
C MET A 225 -13.15 0.43 -14.57
N ILE A 226 -13.65 1.65 -14.72
CA ILE A 226 -14.20 2.47 -13.63
C ILE A 226 -15.44 3.20 -14.14
N ILE A 227 -16.29 3.65 -13.22
CA ILE A 227 -17.50 4.42 -13.52
C ILE A 227 -17.37 5.82 -12.93
N ASP A 228 -17.73 6.80 -13.74
CA ASP A 228 -18.00 8.19 -13.38
C ASP A 228 -19.52 8.38 -13.44
N GLU A 229 -20.16 8.23 -12.29
CA GLU A 229 -21.63 8.29 -12.20
C GLU A 229 -22.15 9.70 -12.41
N GLU A 230 -21.38 10.72 -12.01
CA GLU A 230 -21.74 12.13 -12.15
C GLU A 230 -21.88 12.50 -13.64
N ASN A 231 -20.96 12.01 -14.48
CA ASN A 231 -20.99 12.25 -15.93
C ASN A 231 -21.64 11.12 -16.73
N SER A 232 -22.11 10.06 -16.07
CA SER A 232 -22.67 8.85 -16.71
C SER A 232 -21.71 8.23 -17.73
N LEU A 233 -20.42 8.17 -17.39
CA LEU A 233 -19.37 7.60 -18.23
C LEU A 233 -18.76 6.37 -17.55
N MET A 234 -18.40 5.39 -18.36
CA MET A 234 -17.55 4.28 -17.96
C MET A 234 -16.24 4.37 -18.73
N TYR A 235 -15.11 4.34 -18.04
CA TYR A 235 -13.80 4.36 -18.66
C TYR A 235 -13.22 2.95 -18.72
N VAL A 236 -12.58 2.62 -19.85
CA VAL A 236 -11.90 1.35 -20.09
C VAL A 236 -10.48 1.65 -20.53
N PHE A 237 -9.50 1.17 -19.77
CA PHE A 237 -8.09 1.43 -20.04
C PHE A 237 -7.23 0.17 -20.09
N GLY A 238 -6.31 0.17 -21.05
CA GLY A 238 -5.22 -0.80 -21.13
C GLY A 238 -5.71 -2.18 -21.58
N GLY A 239 -5.15 -3.21 -20.95
CA GLY A 239 -5.40 -4.60 -21.34
C GLY A 239 -4.65 -5.04 -22.57
N ARG A 240 -4.41 -6.35 -22.65
CA ARG A 240 -3.78 -7.00 -23.79
C ARG A 240 -4.85 -7.30 -24.83
N MET A 241 -4.59 -6.97 -26.10
CA MET A 241 -5.43 -7.39 -27.22
C MET A 241 -5.23 -8.87 -27.50
N GLU A 242 -6.32 -9.62 -27.57
CA GLU A 242 -6.30 -11.07 -27.81
C GLU A 242 -6.22 -11.37 -29.32
N HIS A 243 -5.40 -12.36 -29.70
CA HIS A 243 -5.16 -12.79 -31.09
C HIS A 243 -4.65 -11.69 -32.04
N ILE A 244 -4.08 -10.61 -31.51
CA ILE A 244 -3.48 -9.51 -32.28
C ILE A 244 -2.05 -9.28 -31.76
N SER A 245 -1.09 -9.39 -32.67
CA SER A 245 0.31 -9.04 -32.43
C SER A 245 0.79 -7.99 -33.42
N ASP A 246 1.81 -7.23 -33.03
CA ASP A 246 2.46 -6.31 -33.96
C ASP A 246 3.34 -7.05 -34.99
N ARG A 247 4.04 -6.29 -35.83
CA ARG A 247 4.92 -6.81 -36.90
C ARG A 247 6.08 -7.65 -36.35
N ASP A 248 6.48 -7.43 -35.10
CA ASP A 248 7.58 -8.13 -34.43
C ASP A 248 7.05 -9.30 -33.57
N GLY A 249 5.76 -9.61 -33.66
CA GLY A 249 5.12 -10.69 -32.89
C GLY A 249 4.88 -10.34 -31.42
N MET A 250 5.02 -9.07 -31.04
CA MET A 250 4.78 -8.61 -29.68
C MET A 250 3.29 -8.36 -29.43
N HIS A 251 2.89 -8.52 -28.17
CA HIS A 251 1.52 -8.24 -27.74
C HIS A 251 1.14 -6.77 -27.96
N MET A 252 -0.03 -6.55 -28.54
CA MET A 252 -0.65 -5.23 -28.66
C MET A 252 -1.56 -4.92 -27.46
N TYR A 253 -1.78 -3.63 -27.22
CA TYR A 253 -2.58 -3.13 -26.11
C TYR A 253 -3.64 -2.13 -26.60
N SER A 254 -4.75 -2.01 -25.87
CA SER A 254 -5.97 -1.32 -26.32
C SER A 254 -5.80 0.19 -26.51
N GLY A 255 -5.53 0.91 -25.42
CA GLY A 255 -5.72 2.35 -25.31
C GLY A 255 -6.75 2.69 -24.22
N MET A 256 -7.30 3.91 -24.29
CA MET A 256 -8.35 4.43 -23.40
C MET A 256 -9.63 4.70 -24.20
N TYR A 257 -10.75 4.21 -23.68
CA TYR A 257 -12.08 4.42 -24.23
C TYR A 257 -13.01 4.92 -23.12
N SER A 258 -14.05 5.65 -23.51
CA SER A 258 -15.20 5.91 -22.65
C SER A 258 -16.47 5.33 -23.29
N PHE A 259 -17.41 4.95 -22.45
CA PHE A 259 -18.73 4.49 -22.83
C PHE A 259 -19.77 5.33 -22.10
N ASN A 260 -20.69 5.94 -22.85
CA ASN A 260 -21.77 6.69 -22.26
C ASN A 260 -22.88 5.74 -21.80
N LEU A 261 -23.17 5.74 -20.49
CA LEU A 261 -24.11 4.81 -19.86
C LEU A 261 -25.57 5.09 -20.21
N VAL A 262 -25.88 6.29 -20.72
CA VAL A 262 -27.24 6.71 -21.11
C VAL A 262 -27.49 6.44 -22.59
N THR A 263 -26.58 6.85 -23.46
CA THR A 263 -26.72 6.69 -24.93
C THR A 263 -26.21 5.34 -25.43
N GLU A 264 -25.49 4.59 -24.59
CA GLU A 264 -24.85 3.31 -24.92
C GLU A 264 -23.88 3.38 -26.10
N THR A 265 -23.12 4.46 -26.17
CA THR A 265 -22.17 4.75 -27.25
C THR A 265 -20.74 4.79 -26.75
N TRP A 266 -19.83 4.22 -27.54
CA TRP A 266 -18.39 4.29 -27.30
C TRP A 266 -17.78 5.58 -27.83
N THR A 267 -16.73 6.04 -27.17
CA THR A 267 -15.85 7.11 -27.65
C THR A 267 -14.41 6.70 -27.37
N HIS A 268 -13.61 6.64 -28.43
CA HIS A 268 -12.18 6.42 -28.32
C HIS A 268 -11.49 7.72 -27.85
N ILE A 269 -10.65 7.61 -26.83
CA ILE A 269 -9.94 8.77 -26.24
C ILE A 269 -8.51 8.82 -26.77
N PHE A 270 -7.72 7.76 -26.56
CA PHE A 270 -6.36 7.68 -27.08
C PHE A 270 -5.86 6.25 -27.26
N HIS A 271 -4.97 6.06 -28.24
CA HIS A 271 -4.32 4.80 -28.56
C HIS A 271 -3.12 4.54 -27.64
N ASP A 272 -2.67 3.28 -27.57
CA ASP A 272 -1.38 2.96 -26.96
C ASP A 272 -0.23 3.70 -27.67
N PRO A 273 0.61 4.49 -26.98
CA PRO A 273 1.69 5.26 -27.60
C PRO A 273 2.76 4.43 -28.31
N ALA A 274 2.85 3.13 -28.02
CA ALA A 274 3.74 2.23 -28.73
C ALA A 274 3.24 1.84 -30.13
N ARG A 275 2.01 2.22 -30.49
CA ARG A 275 1.46 1.97 -31.83
C ARG A 275 2.06 2.97 -32.81
N ASN A 276 2.67 2.46 -33.86
CA ASN A 276 3.26 3.26 -34.95
C ASN A 276 2.18 3.75 -35.94
N ASP A 277 1.07 4.29 -35.43
CA ASP A 277 -0.10 4.70 -36.23
C ASP A 277 0.06 6.14 -36.78
N GLY A 278 1.24 6.75 -36.62
CA GLY A 278 1.58 8.11 -37.07
C GLY A 278 1.48 9.15 -35.95
N PRO A 279 1.87 10.41 -36.21
CA PRO A 279 1.83 11.48 -35.21
C PRO A 279 0.40 11.85 -34.83
N SER A 280 0.04 11.72 -33.55
CA SER A 280 -1.20 12.25 -32.99
C SER A 280 -1.05 13.76 -32.75
N PRO A 281 -2.06 14.59 -33.09
CA PRO A 281 -2.02 16.03 -32.85
C PRO A 281 -1.92 16.40 -31.35
N ASN A 282 -2.30 15.49 -30.44
CA ASN A 282 -2.12 15.60 -28.98
C ASN A 282 -1.68 14.22 -28.41
N PRO A 283 -0.37 13.90 -28.40
CA PRO A 283 0.09 12.60 -27.94
C PRO A 283 -0.01 12.50 -26.41
N ILE A 284 -0.88 11.62 -25.92
CA ILE A 284 -0.94 11.24 -24.50
C ILE A 284 0.10 10.16 -24.26
N ASN A 285 1.12 10.45 -23.44
CA ASN A 285 2.23 9.52 -23.19
C ASN A 285 1.97 8.58 -22.00
N ILE A 286 0.79 7.96 -21.95
CA ILE A 286 0.44 6.93 -20.97
C ILE A 286 0.37 5.59 -21.69
N TYR A 287 1.39 4.76 -21.47
CA TYR A 287 1.45 3.42 -22.07
C TYR A 287 0.32 2.53 -21.54
N SER A 288 -0.39 1.85 -22.45
CA SER A 288 -1.38 0.83 -22.09
C SER A 288 -0.72 -0.38 -21.42
N ARG A 289 -1.43 -1.10 -20.55
CA ARG A 289 -0.78 -2.11 -19.70
C ARG A 289 -1.79 -3.09 -19.11
N THR A 290 -1.30 -4.21 -18.59
CA THR A 290 -2.11 -5.19 -17.86
C THR A 290 -1.82 -5.15 -16.37
N GLY A 291 -2.78 -5.59 -15.55
CA GLY A 291 -2.58 -5.75 -14.10
C GLY A 291 -2.25 -4.45 -13.33
N HIS A 292 -2.57 -3.29 -13.90
CA HIS A 292 -2.49 -1.99 -13.26
C HIS A 292 -3.72 -1.73 -12.39
N GLY A 293 -3.64 -0.76 -11.48
CA GLY A 293 -4.80 -0.18 -10.82
C GLY A 293 -5.30 1.06 -11.55
N MET A 294 -6.62 1.28 -11.50
CA MET A 294 -7.24 2.49 -12.04
C MET A 294 -8.37 2.92 -11.12
N VAL A 295 -8.40 4.18 -10.71
CA VAL A 295 -9.43 4.77 -9.85
C VAL A 295 -9.77 6.19 -10.29
N LEU A 296 -11.01 6.62 -10.09
CA LEU A 296 -11.46 8.00 -10.31
C LEU A 296 -11.44 8.75 -8.98
N TYR A 297 -10.97 10.00 -8.97
CA TYR A 297 -11.16 10.93 -7.87
C TYR A 297 -12.15 12.01 -8.29
N PRO A 298 -13.44 11.89 -7.93
CA PRO A 298 -14.49 12.81 -8.38
C PRO A 298 -14.22 14.30 -8.08
N PRO A 299 -13.69 14.70 -6.91
CA PRO A 299 -13.49 16.11 -6.59
C PRO A 299 -12.64 16.91 -7.60
N THR A 300 -11.70 16.27 -8.30
CA THR A 300 -10.89 16.90 -9.36
C THR A 300 -11.14 16.31 -10.75
N ASN A 301 -12.03 15.32 -10.87
CA ASN A 301 -12.27 14.54 -12.07
C ASN A 301 -10.96 13.98 -12.69
N GLU A 302 -10.09 13.48 -11.81
CA GLU A 302 -8.82 12.86 -12.20
C GLU A 302 -8.90 11.34 -12.12
N ILE A 303 -8.48 10.68 -13.19
CA ILE A 303 -8.29 9.23 -13.24
C ILE A 303 -6.84 8.95 -12.89
N PHE A 304 -6.63 8.18 -11.83
CA PHE A 304 -5.30 7.73 -11.42
C PHE A 304 -5.03 6.33 -11.98
N ILE A 305 -3.90 6.17 -12.66
CA ILE A 305 -3.42 4.92 -13.23
C ILE A 305 -2.13 4.55 -12.50
N VAL A 306 -2.07 3.35 -11.95
CA VAL A 306 -1.00 2.96 -11.02
C VAL A 306 -0.39 1.61 -11.41
N GLY A 307 0.91 1.62 -11.67
CA GLY A 307 1.72 0.42 -11.89
C GLY A 307 1.31 -0.36 -13.14
N GLY A 308 1.47 -1.69 -13.07
CA GLY A 308 1.15 -2.63 -14.15
C GLY A 308 2.35 -3.15 -14.93
N ARG A 309 2.06 -3.97 -15.94
CA ARG A 309 3.06 -4.71 -16.73
C ARG A 309 2.80 -4.63 -18.23
N ARG A 310 3.89 -4.79 -18.99
CA ARG A 310 3.91 -4.88 -20.47
C ARG A 310 4.87 -6.00 -20.89
N SER A 311 4.89 -6.32 -22.18
CA SER A 311 5.85 -7.26 -22.78
C SER A 311 7.24 -6.63 -22.91
N ASN A 312 7.28 -5.36 -23.34
CA ASN A 312 8.49 -4.56 -23.45
C ASN A 312 8.15 -3.05 -23.28
N PRO A 313 8.78 -2.32 -22.33
CA PRO A 313 9.55 -2.87 -21.20
C PRO A 313 8.64 -3.78 -20.35
N ARG A 314 9.22 -4.76 -19.65
CA ARG A 314 8.43 -5.75 -18.93
C ARG A 314 7.54 -5.15 -17.82
N TRP A 315 7.96 -4.01 -17.28
CA TRP A 315 7.39 -3.38 -16.09
C TRP A 315 7.11 -1.92 -16.33
N VAL A 316 6.00 -1.43 -15.78
CA VAL A 316 5.61 -0.02 -15.87
C VAL A 316 5.36 0.54 -14.47
N PRO A 317 6.44 0.80 -13.70
CA PRO A 317 6.33 1.26 -12.32
C PRO A 317 6.17 2.78 -12.28
N ASP A 318 5.04 3.26 -12.77
CA ASP A 318 4.68 4.67 -12.72
C ASP A 318 3.29 4.86 -12.11
N MET A 319 2.99 6.11 -11.81
CA MET A 319 1.66 6.56 -11.47
C MET A 319 1.37 7.81 -12.29
N TYR A 320 0.16 7.90 -12.84
CA TYR A 320 -0.31 9.05 -13.60
C TYR A 320 -1.65 9.52 -13.06
N SER A 321 -1.87 10.83 -12.98
CA SER A 321 -3.22 11.39 -13.06
C SER A 321 -3.53 11.81 -14.50
N PHE A 322 -4.78 11.65 -14.89
CA PHE A 322 -5.32 11.96 -16.22
C PHE A 322 -6.70 12.59 -16.10
N THR A 323 -6.93 13.72 -16.77
CA THR A 323 -8.24 14.38 -16.84
C THR A 323 -8.79 14.25 -18.25
N HIS A 324 -9.92 13.56 -18.43
CA HIS A 324 -10.49 13.29 -19.75
C HIS A 324 -10.89 14.57 -20.51
N THR A 325 -11.51 15.54 -19.84
CA THR A 325 -12.05 16.74 -20.50
C THR A 325 -10.97 17.66 -21.09
N THR A 326 -9.80 17.72 -20.46
CA THR A 326 -8.67 18.56 -20.89
C THR A 326 -7.53 17.76 -21.54
N LEU A 327 -7.59 16.44 -21.44
CA LEU A 327 -6.50 15.52 -21.76
C LEU A 327 -5.19 15.81 -21.00
N ALA A 328 -5.27 16.55 -19.89
CA ALA A 328 -4.12 16.85 -19.06
C ALA A 328 -3.59 15.57 -18.41
N THR A 329 -2.27 15.42 -18.39
CA THR A 329 -1.60 14.25 -17.81
C THR A 329 -0.50 14.73 -16.86
N GLN A 330 -0.40 14.11 -15.70
CA GLN A 330 0.67 14.39 -14.75
C GLN A 330 1.27 13.07 -14.24
N ARG A 331 2.59 12.93 -14.36
CA ARG A 331 3.31 11.81 -13.75
C ARG A 331 3.54 12.07 -12.27
N ILE A 332 3.20 11.09 -11.45
CA ILE A 332 3.36 11.12 -9.99
C ILE A 332 4.50 10.14 -9.64
N PRO A 333 5.55 10.60 -8.94
CA PRO A 333 6.60 9.71 -8.46
C PRO A 333 6.04 8.65 -7.50
N LEU A 334 6.37 7.38 -7.75
CA LEU A 334 6.10 6.30 -6.81
C LEU A 334 7.07 6.36 -5.63
N ASP A 335 6.64 5.84 -4.48
CA ASP A 335 7.54 5.57 -3.36
C ASP A 335 8.64 4.58 -3.79
N PRO A 336 9.94 4.86 -3.53
CA PRO A 336 11.03 3.98 -3.94
C PRO A 336 10.89 2.53 -3.47
N SER A 337 10.27 2.30 -2.31
CA SER A 337 10.10 0.97 -1.72
C SER A 337 9.15 0.06 -2.48
N ILE A 338 8.31 0.62 -3.37
CA ILE A 338 7.29 -0.16 -4.10
C ILE A 338 7.53 -0.27 -5.60
N ILE A 339 8.53 0.45 -6.15
CA ILE A 339 8.81 0.50 -7.60
C ILE A 339 8.86 -0.89 -8.25
N HIS A 340 9.40 -1.90 -7.55
CA HIS A 340 9.51 -3.26 -8.09
C HIS A 340 8.32 -4.18 -7.80
N SER A 341 7.34 -3.72 -7.01
CA SER A 341 6.25 -4.53 -6.48
C SER A 341 4.85 -4.06 -6.90
N VAL A 342 4.69 -2.94 -7.61
CA VAL A 342 3.36 -2.45 -8.09
C VAL A 342 2.82 -3.23 -9.30
N THR A 343 3.27 -4.46 -9.46
CA THR A 343 2.90 -5.34 -10.56
C THR A 343 1.91 -6.33 -9.98
N ALA A 344 0.64 -6.26 -10.41
CA ALA A 344 -0.49 -6.96 -9.79
C ALA A 344 -0.96 -6.42 -8.42
N SER A 345 -0.83 -5.11 -8.19
CA SER A 345 -1.50 -4.46 -7.05
C SER A 345 -3.02 -4.37 -7.26
N ARG A 346 -3.75 -4.22 -6.15
CA ARG A 346 -5.14 -3.77 -6.15
C ARG A 346 -5.18 -2.34 -5.63
N VAL A 347 -5.92 -1.49 -6.33
CA VAL A 347 -6.02 -0.08 -6.01
C VAL A 347 -7.47 0.25 -5.69
N CYS A 348 -7.67 0.92 -4.57
CA CYS A 348 -8.96 1.45 -4.14
C CYS A 348 -8.78 2.93 -3.79
N ILE A 349 -9.88 3.66 -3.64
CA ILE A 349 -9.85 5.07 -3.27
C ILE A 349 -10.87 5.35 -2.17
N ASP A 350 -10.49 6.18 -1.20
CA ASP A 350 -11.43 6.89 -0.33
C ASP A 350 -11.55 8.33 -0.81
N GLU A 351 -12.60 8.59 -1.57
CA GLU A 351 -12.87 9.88 -2.19
C GLU A 351 -13.09 10.98 -1.16
N LYS A 352 -13.63 10.64 0.03
CA LYS A 352 -13.88 11.62 1.10
C LYS A 352 -12.59 11.98 1.82
N ALA A 353 -11.66 11.03 1.94
CA ALA A 353 -10.37 11.26 2.57
C ALA A 353 -9.30 11.81 1.61
N GLY A 354 -9.53 11.73 0.30
CA GLY A 354 -8.53 12.07 -0.72
C GLY A 354 -7.35 11.10 -0.70
N GLU A 355 -7.62 9.81 -0.52
CA GLU A 355 -6.61 8.78 -0.30
C GLU A 355 -6.72 7.65 -1.32
N ILE A 356 -5.62 7.36 -2.00
CA ILE A 356 -5.49 6.19 -2.88
C ILE A 356 -4.78 5.09 -2.11
N TYR A 357 -5.39 3.92 -2.08
CA TYR A 357 -4.88 2.75 -1.39
C TYR A 357 -4.32 1.75 -2.39
N ILE A 358 -3.11 1.27 -2.14
CA ILE A 358 -2.44 0.27 -2.97
C ILE A 358 -2.11 -0.93 -2.09
N LEU A 359 -2.78 -2.04 -2.37
CA LEU A 359 -2.48 -3.33 -1.78
C LEU A 359 -1.51 -4.10 -2.68
N ILE A 360 -0.35 -4.44 -2.12
CA ILE A 360 0.71 -5.23 -2.74
C ILE A 360 0.79 -6.56 -2.01
N THR A 361 0.32 -7.63 -2.64
CA THR A 361 0.22 -8.98 -2.06
C THR A 361 1.23 -9.96 -2.62
N GLN A 362 2.11 -9.50 -3.51
CA GLN A 362 3.25 -10.27 -4.02
C GLN A 362 4.40 -9.32 -4.36
N HIS A 363 5.55 -9.49 -3.69
CA HIS A 363 6.71 -8.58 -3.82
C HIS A 363 7.73 -9.03 -4.85
N ASN A 364 7.87 -10.34 -5.08
CA ASN A 364 8.82 -10.87 -6.05
C ASN A 364 8.24 -12.10 -6.76
N GLU A 365 8.07 -12.02 -8.08
CA GLU A 365 7.61 -13.16 -8.89
C GLU A 365 8.70 -14.22 -9.10
N ARG A 366 9.99 -13.83 -8.99
CA ARG A 366 11.14 -14.72 -9.19
C ARG A 366 11.49 -15.51 -7.94
N ASP A 367 11.31 -14.92 -6.77
CA ASP A 367 11.49 -15.59 -5.49
C ASP A 367 10.13 -15.85 -4.85
N ARG A 368 9.51 -16.95 -5.28
CA ARG A 368 8.23 -17.42 -4.72
C ARG A 368 8.39 -18.10 -3.35
N THR A 369 9.62 -18.26 -2.86
CA THR A 369 9.89 -18.90 -1.58
C THR A 369 9.78 -17.92 -0.42
N ARG A 370 9.94 -16.62 -0.69
CA ARG A 370 9.84 -15.55 0.30
C ARG A 370 8.42 -14.99 0.35
N ALA A 371 7.65 -15.47 1.31
CA ALA A 371 6.30 -15.00 1.61
C ALA A 371 6.34 -13.73 2.47
N ASP A 372 6.68 -12.58 1.89
CA ASP A 372 6.56 -11.31 2.58
C ASP A 372 5.06 -10.96 2.78
N PRO A 373 4.65 -10.43 3.94
CA PRO A 373 3.28 -9.99 4.19
C PRO A 373 2.77 -9.01 3.13
N ALA A 374 1.45 -8.98 2.94
CA ALA A 374 0.83 -7.97 2.10
C ALA A 374 1.18 -6.56 2.61
N THR A 375 1.74 -5.74 1.73
CA THR A 375 2.06 -4.33 2.02
C THR A 375 0.91 -3.47 1.57
N PHE A 376 0.59 -2.47 2.38
CA PHE A 376 -0.49 -1.54 2.09
C PHE A 376 0.06 -0.11 2.10
N MET A 377 0.00 0.55 0.94
CA MET A 377 0.44 1.93 0.78
C MET A 377 -0.75 2.84 0.64
N THR A 378 -0.65 4.03 1.21
CA THR A 378 -1.59 5.12 1.02
C THR A 378 -0.87 6.27 0.32
N TYR A 379 -1.46 6.78 -0.75
CA TYR A 379 -1.10 8.06 -1.35
C TYR A 379 -2.17 9.09 -1.00
N HIS A 380 -1.78 10.12 -0.25
CA HIS A 380 -2.64 11.27 0.01
C HIS A 380 -2.57 12.24 -1.16
N ILE A 381 -3.68 12.41 -1.89
CA ILE A 381 -3.74 13.15 -3.16
C ILE A 381 -3.34 14.61 -2.95
N GLU A 382 -4.01 15.32 -2.04
CA GLU A 382 -3.77 16.77 -1.81
C GLU A 382 -2.38 17.04 -1.22
N LYS A 383 -1.96 16.17 -0.28
CA LYS A 383 -0.66 16.29 0.41
C LYS A 383 0.52 15.81 -0.45
N LYS A 384 0.24 15.09 -1.54
CA LYS A 384 1.22 14.42 -2.40
C LYS A 384 2.20 13.56 -1.61
N LEU A 385 1.68 12.84 -0.62
CA LEU A 385 2.47 12.14 0.39
C LEU A 385 2.17 10.65 0.37
N TRP A 386 3.23 9.84 0.34
CA TRP A 386 3.17 8.40 0.50
C TRP A 386 3.27 8.02 1.98
N VAL A 387 2.42 7.10 2.41
CA VAL A 387 2.45 6.52 3.75
C VAL A 387 2.36 5.00 3.61
N ARG A 388 3.37 4.30 4.14
CA ARG A 388 3.35 2.85 4.27
C ARG A 388 2.59 2.48 5.54
N SER A 389 1.72 1.49 5.44
CA SER A 389 1.01 0.92 6.58
C SER A 389 1.73 -0.34 7.03
N GLU A 390 1.77 -0.56 8.35
CA GLU A 390 2.42 -1.76 8.90
C GLU A 390 1.39 -2.86 9.17
N PRO A 391 1.65 -4.11 8.74
CA PRO A 391 0.80 -5.23 9.09
C PRO A 391 0.86 -5.45 10.60
N ARG A 392 -0.30 -5.55 11.25
CA ARG A 392 -0.37 -5.76 12.70
C ARG A 392 -0.95 -7.12 13.02
N ILE A 393 -0.32 -7.82 13.96
CA ILE A 393 -0.80 -9.07 14.56
C ILE A 393 -0.97 -8.81 16.06
N GLY A 394 -2.06 -9.28 16.66
CA GLY A 394 -2.37 -9.10 18.07
C GLY A 394 -3.44 -8.03 18.37
N PRO A 395 -3.79 -7.84 19.66
CA PRO A 395 -4.93 -7.03 20.06
C PRO A 395 -4.69 -5.52 19.84
N LEU A 396 -5.77 -4.83 19.45
CA LEU A 396 -5.85 -3.37 19.48
C LEU A 396 -6.61 -2.95 20.74
N ARG A 397 -6.12 -1.91 21.44
CA ARG A 397 -6.98 -1.20 22.40
C ARG A 397 -8.24 -0.74 21.63
N PRO A 398 -9.45 -0.95 22.17
CA PRO A 398 -10.65 -0.37 21.59
C PRO A 398 -10.47 1.13 21.42
N SER A 399 -10.95 1.65 20.29
CA SER A 399 -11.26 3.07 20.18
C SER A 399 -12.19 3.49 21.33
N PRO A 400 -12.21 4.77 21.76
CA PRO A 400 -13.27 5.29 22.63
C PRO A 400 -14.70 4.99 22.12
N SER A 401 -14.84 4.68 20.83
CA SER A 401 -16.08 4.24 20.18
C SER A 401 -16.43 2.75 20.36
N GLY A 402 -15.63 1.95 21.08
CA GLY A 402 -15.94 0.55 21.42
C GLY A 402 -15.65 -0.50 20.34
N ASP A 403 -15.13 -0.12 19.18
CA ASP A 403 -14.76 -1.05 18.11
C ASP A 403 -13.48 -1.83 18.46
N VAL A 404 -13.63 -3.07 18.97
CA VAL A 404 -12.50 -4.00 19.20
C VAL A 404 -12.26 -4.83 17.93
N TRP A 405 -11.13 -4.60 17.27
CA TRP A 405 -10.68 -5.37 16.12
C TRP A 405 -9.33 -6.03 16.44
N GLU A 406 -9.32 -7.33 16.65
CA GLU A 406 -8.09 -8.09 16.90
C GLU A 406 -7.63 -8.77 15.62
N SER A 407 -6.37 -8.53 15.23
CA SER A 407 -5.75 -9.24 14.12
C SER A 407 -5.24 -10.59 14.60
N LEU A 408 -5.82 -11.67 14.07
CA LEU A 408 -5.50 -13.05 14.45
C LEU A 408 -4.55 -13.73 13.45
N GLU A 409 -4.63 -13.34 12.17
CA GLU A 409 -3.90 -13.95 11.07
C GLU A 409 -3.66 -12.93 9.95
N LEU A 410 -2.65 -13.17 9.11
CA LEU A 410 -2.43 -12.42 7.88
C LEU A 410 -2.83 -13.26 6.66
N PRO A 411 -3.36 -12.63 5.59
CA PRO A 411 -3.62 -13.34 4.36
C PRO A 411 -2.30 -13.82 3.73
N ARG A 412 -2.32 -15.04 3.20
CA ARG A 412 -1.23 -15.56 2.37
C ARG A 412 -0.95 -14.64 1.18
N PRO A 413 0.32 -14.43 0.78
CA PRO A 413 0.68 -13.76 -0.47
C PRO A 413 -0.01 -14.39 -1.67
N ARG A 414 -0.45 -13.56 -2.63
CA ARG A 414 -1.31 -14.01 -3.74
C ARG A 414 -1.37 -13.02 -4.91
N SER A 415 -1.54 -13.54 -6.12
CA SER A 415 -1.89 -12.77 -7.33
C SER A 415 -3.30 -13.10 -7.81
N ALA A 416 -3.82 -12.31 -8.75
CA ALA A 416 -5.12 -12.54 -9.40
C ALA A 416 -6.33 -12.67 -8.44
N HIS A 417 -6.18 -12.18 -7.21
CA HIS A 417 -7.27 -11.98 -6.24
C HIS A 417 -8.03 -10.70 -6.59
N GLN A 418 -9.09 -10.40 -5.85
CA GLN A 418 -9.78 -9.11 -5.95
C GLN A 418 -10.00 -8.48 -4.60
N VAL A 419 -10.07 -7.15 -4.61
CA VAL A 419 -10.37 -6.33 -3.44
C VAL A 419 -11.41 -5.28 -3.80
N VAL A 420 -12.39 -5.11 -2.90
CA VAL A 420 -13.36 -4.00 -2.93
C VAL A 420 -13.27 -3.21 -1.64
N TYR A 421 -13.54 -1.91 -1.70
CA TYR A 421 -13.50 -1.01 -0.56
C TYR A 421 -14.90 -0.50 -0.24
N ASP A 422 -15.38 -0.82 0.95
CA ASP A 422 -16.59 -0.28 1.55
C ASP A 422 -16.26 1.09 2.16
N SER A 423 -16.54 2.16 1.41
CA SER A 423 -16.28 3.53 1.83
C SER A 423 -17.17 3.99 2.97
N ALA A 424 -18.36 3.39 3.15
CA ALA A 424 -19.26 3.72 4.25
C ALA A 424 -18.71 3.21 5.59
N ASN A 425 -18.17 1.99 5.60
CA ASN A 425 -17.64 1.36 6.82
C ASN A 425 -16.11 1.37 6.93
N ARG A 426 -15.43 1.89 5.91
CA ARG A 426 -13.95 1.92 5.75
C ARG A 426 -13.32 0.54 5.89
N VAL A 427 -13.89 -0.46 5.21
CA VAL A 427 -13.44 -1.86 5.24
C VAL A 427 -13.07 -2.31 3.84
N PHE A 428 -11.92 -2.98 3.71
CA PHE A 428 -11.54 -3.70 2.50
C PHE A 428 -12.00 -5.14 2.60
N TYR A 429 -12.54 -5.69 1.53
CA TYR A 429 -12.83 -7.12 1.41
C TYR A 429 -12.00 -7.73 0.30
N MET A 430 -11.30 -8.81 0.60
CA MET A 430 -10.43 -9.53 -0.34
C MET A 430 -10.89 -10.98 -0.49
N PHE A 431 -11.02 -11.46 -1.73
CA PHE A 431 -11.38 -12.84 -2.02
C PHE A 431 -10.41 -13.52 -3.00
N GLY A 432 -10.14 -14.79 -2.73
CA GLY A 432 -9.53 -15.74 -3.64
C GLY A 432 -8.11 -15.39 -4.09
N GLY A 433 -7.76 -15.80 -5.32
CA GLY A 433 -6.45 -15.60 -5.94
C GLY A 433 -5.60 -16.86 -6.06
N ASN A 434 -4.34 -16.66 -6.43
CA ASN A 434 -3.33 -17.70 -6.63
C ASN A 434 -2.12 -17.40 -5.73
N SER A 435 -1.74 -18.34 -4.86
CA SER A 435 -0.52 -18.20 -4.03
C SER A 435 0.76 -18.28 -4.86
N GLY A 436 0.74 -18.94 -6.02
CA GLY A 436 1.92 -19.19 -6.85
C GLY A 436 2.81 -20.34 -6.36
N GLU A 437 2.44 -20.97 -5.24
CA GLU A 437 3.08 -22.16 -4.68
C GLU A 437 2.58 -23.44 -5.36
N ASP A 438 3.50 -24.36 -5.66
CA ASP A 438 3.16 -25.64 -6.27
C ASP A 438 2.31 -26.50 -5.32
N GLY A 439 1.30 -27.17 -5.88
CA GLY A 439 0.39 -28.04 -5.11
C GLY A 439 -0.68 -27.29 -4.29
N ILE A 440 -0.64 -25.95 -4.23
CA ILE A 440 -1.69 -25.16 -3.59
C ILE A 440 -2.76 -24.81 -4.63
N PRO A 441 -4.03 -25.23 -4.42
CA PRO A 441 -5.11 -24.87 -5.34
C PRO A 441 -5.38 -23.36 -5.28
N ARG A 442 -6.21 -22.88 -6.22
CA ARG A 442 -6.70 -21.51 -6.16
C ARG A 442 -7.39 -21.26 -4.81
N LEU A 443 -7.17 -20.08 -4.26
CA LEU A 443 -7.67 -19.71 -2.94
C LEU A 443 -9.15 -19.34 -3.02
N ASN A 444 -9.90 -19.62 -1.96
CA ASN A 444 -11.33 -19.30 -1.78
C ASN A 444 -11.61 -18.61 -0.44
N ASP A 445 -10.58 -18.17 0.27
CA ASP A 445 -10.73 -17.48 1.54
C ASP A 445 -11.19 -16.03 1.34
N LEU A 446 -12.07 -15.57 2.24
CA LEU A 446 -12.55 -14.21 2.32
C LEU A 446 -11.90 -13.51 3.52
N TRP A 447 -11.40 -12.29 3.30
CA TRP A 447 -10.78 -11.48 4.33
C TRP A 447 -11.42 -10.10 4.38
N SER A 448 -11.53 -9.56 5.59
CA SER A 448 -11.71 -8.11 5.79
C SER A 448 -10.43 -7.49 6.30
N MET A 449 -10.21 -6.22 5.96
CA MET A 449 -9.14 -5.41 6.51
C MET A 449 -9.62 -4.00 6.84
N ARG A 450 -9.15 -3.44 7.96
CA ARG A 450 -9.32 -2.03 8.31
C ARG A 450 -7.97 -1.37 8.52
N LEU A 451 -7.87 -0.11 8.10
CA LEU A 451 -6.78 0.77 8.49
C LEU A 451 -7.12 1.40 9.83
N VAL A 452 -6.36 1.05 10.86
CA VAL A 452 -6.49 1.68 12.17
C VAL A 452 -5.40 2.74 12.30
N ARG A 453 -5.81 3.99 12.12
CA ARG A 453 -4.99 5.17 12.35
C ARG A 453 -4.96 5.42 13.85
N ARG A 454 -3.93 4.93 14.55
CA ARG A 454 -3.52 5.57 15.80
C ARG A 454 -2.75 6.81 15.38
N VAL A 455 -3.34 7.99 15.53
CA VAL A 455 -2.57 9.23 15.48
C VAL A 455 -1.87 9.29 16.83
N PRO A 456 -0.57 8.96 16.95
CA PRO A 456 0.10 9.17 18.20
C PRO A 456 0.04 10.66 18.48
N THR A 457 -0.48 11.03 19.65
CA THR A 457 -0.46 12.43 20.05
C THR A 457 0.98 12.89 20.15
N VAL A 458 1.24 14.19 19.98
CA VAL A 458 2.57 14.77 20.26
C VAL A 458 3.03 14.37 21.67
N SER A 459 2.11 14.27 22.63
CA SER A 459 2.36 13.79 23.99
C SER A 459 2.83 12.32 24.04
N GLU A 460 2.28 11.43 23.22
CA GLU A 460 2.73 10.03 23.13
C GLU A 460 4.12 9.91 22.50
N LEU A 461 4.39 10.67 21.43
CA LEU A 461 5.72 10.71 20.81
C LEU A 461 6.76 11.30 21.77
N LEU A 462 6.41 12.37 22.49
CA LEU A 462 7.23 12.96 23.53
C LEU A 462 7.49 11.96 24.67
N ARG A 463 6.47 11.22 25.12
CA ARG A 463 6.63 10.17 26.14
C ARG A 463 7.66 9.13 25.70
N LYS A 464 7.58 8.63 24.46
CA LYS A 464 8.54 7.65 23.93
C LYS A 464 9.96 8.21 23.82
N ALA A 465 10.09 9.45 23.37
CA ALA A 465 11.38 10.15 23.31
C ALA A 465 12.00 10.31 24.71
N LEU A 466 11.20 10.73 25.70
CA LEU A 466 11.62 10.86 27.09
C LEU A 466 11.99 9.50 27.70
N LEU A 467 11.18 8.46 27.46
CA LEU A 467 11.49 7.11 27.93
C LEU A 467 12.85 6.64 27.42
N ALA A 468 13.18 6.87 26.14
CA ALA A 468 14.49 6.50 25.60
C ALA A 468 15.65 7.26 26.28
N VAL A 469 15.51 8.58 26.47
CA VAL A 469 16.51 9.41 27.17
C VAL A 469 16.68 8.97 28.63
N ARG A 470 15.58 8.77 29.35
CA ARG A 470 15.59 8.36 30.76
C ARG A 470 16.14 6.94 30.94
N LYS A 471 15.84 6.01 30.04
CA LYS A 471 16.45 4.66 30.02
C LYS A 471 17.97 4.73 29.84
N PHE A 472 18.43 5.56 28.90
CA PHE A 472 19.86 5.75 28.67
C PHE A 472 20.55 6.36 29.90
N ARG A 473 19.92 7.38 30.52
CA ARG A 473 20.40 7.98 31.76
C ARG A 473 20.48 6.97 32.90
N PHE A 474 19.47 6.14 33.09
CA PHE A 474 19.46 5.10 34.10
C PHE A 474 20.62 4.11 33.93
N LYS A 475 20.90 3.66 32.70
CA LYS A 475 22.06 2.79 32.42
C LYS A 475 23.37 3.46 32.83
N LEU A 476 23.58 4.72 32.49
CA LEU A 476 24.78 5.46 32.90
C LEU A 476 24.85 5.65 34.43
N MET A 477 23.70 5.89 35.07
CA MET A 477 23.60 6.00 36.54
C MET A 477 23.98 4.68 37.23
N CYS A 478 23.65 3.53 36.63
CA CYS A 478 24.06 2.23 37.17
C CYS A 478 25.57 2.13 37.35
N ASP A 479 26.38 2.83 36.56
CA ASP A 479 27.85 2.80 36.66
C ASP A 479 28.45 3.99 37.42
N THR A 480 27.73 5.11 37.54
CA THR A 480 28.29 6.39 37.99
C THR A 480 27.80 6.88 39.37
N VAL A 481 26.65 6.40 39.86
CA VAL A 481 26.08 6.83 41.15
C VAL A 481 25.77 5.65 42.06
N PRO A 482 25.49 5.84 43.37
CA PRO A 482 25.11 4.76 44.27
C PRO A 482 23.86 3.98 43.77
N PRO A 483 23.80 2.65 43.96
CA PRO A 483 22.68 1.83 43.47
C PRO A 483 21.30 2.31 43.95
N PHE A 484 21.20 2.84 45.16
CA PHE A 484 19.94 3.38 45.69
C PHE A 484 19.44 4.60 44.89
N GLU A 485 20.33 5.48 44.44
CA GLU A 485 19.97 6.65 43.63
C GLU A 485 19.53 6.23 42.23
N ALA A 486 20.24 5.28 41.61
CA ALA A 486 19.84 4.72 40.31
C ALA A 486 18.48 4.02 40.40
N LEU A 487 18.24 3.23 41.46
CA LEU A 487 16.97 2.56 41.69
C LEU A 487 15.83 3.56 41.92
N THR A 488 16.08 4.62 42.70
CA THR A 488 15.09 5.69 42.91
C THR A 488 14.70 6.32 41.58
N TYR A 489 15.69 6.66 40.74
CA TYR A 489 15.44 7.22 39.40
C TYR A 489 14.61 6.29 38.50
N LEU A 490 14.84 4.97 38.56
CA LEU A 490 14.05 3.97 37.83
C LEU A 490 12.58 3.96 38.29
N GLN A 491 12.36 4.06 39.61
CA GLN A 491 11.05 3.97 40.26
C GLN A 491 10.24 5.27 40.23
N THR A 492 10.87 6.40 39.94
CA THR A 492 10.19 7.69 39.85
C THR A 492 10.19 8.21 38.42
N GLU A 493 11.36 8.50 37.86
CA GLU A 493 11.49 9.21 36.58
C GLU A 493 11.26 8.28 35.39
N VAL A 494 11.85 7.07 35.39
CA VAL A 494 11.67 6.16 34.24
C VAL A 494 10.25 5.63 34.20
N SER A 495 9.71 5.17 35.33
CA SER A 495 8.36 4.60 35.42
C SER A 495 7.24 5.59 35.11
N GLU A 496 7.43 6.90 35.37
CA GLU A 496 6.45 7.94 35.04
C GLU A 496 6.11 7.98 33.54
N VAL A 497 7.10 7.69 32.68
CA VAL A 497 6.94 7.73 31.22
C VAL A 497 6.77 6.36 30.59
N VAL A 498 6.64 5.30 31.38
CA VAL A 498 6.34 3.94 30.87
C VAL A 498 4.84 3.75 30.72
N ASP A 499 4.40 3.23 29.57
CA ASP A 499 3.02 2.78 29.42
C ASP A 499 2.87 1.39 30.08
N SER A 500 2.26 1.35 31.27
CA SER A 500 2.06 0.12 32.06
C SER A 500 1.15 -0.89 31.38
N ASP A 501 0.33 -0.44 30.43
CA ASP A 501 -0.61 -1.27 29.69
C ASP A 501 0.03 -1.81 28.39
N GLU A 502 1.27 -1.42 28.08
CA GLU A 502 2.07 -1.98 26.99
C GLU A 502 3.04 -3.03 27.55
N GLU A 503 2.70 -4.32 27.41
CA GLU A 503 3.47 -5.43 28.00
C GLU A 503 4.95 -5.42 27.60
N LEU A 504 5.26 -4.98 26.37
CA LEU A 504 6.64 -4.86 25.91
C LEU A 504 7.40 -3.75 26.64
N GLU A 505 6.78 -2.59 26.89
CA GLU A 505 7.39 -1.51 27.66
C GLU A 505 7.52 -1.91 29.14
N ALA A 506 6.50 -2.55 29.72
CA ALA A 506 6.53 -3.06 31.08
C ALA A 506 7.60 -4.16 31.26
N ALA A 507 7.76 -5.07 30.29
CA ALA A 507 8.83 -6.06 30.27
C ALA A 507 10.21 -5.40 30.14
N ASN A 508 10.34 -4.37 29.31
CA ASN A 508 11.57 -3.59 29.18
C ASN A 508 11.92 -2.83 30.46
N LEU A 509 10.94 -2.27 31.18
CA LEU A 509 11.19 -1.63 32.47
C LEU A 509 11.73 -2.65 33.49
N ARG A 510 11.13 -3.84 33.54
CA ARG A 510 11.57 -4.94 34.42
C ARG A 510 12.98 -5.40 34.06
N SER A 511 13.33 -5.49 32.77
CA SER A 511 14.67 -5.91 32.35
C SER A 511 15.75 -4.89 32.70
N LEU A 512 15.43 -3.59 32.84
CA LEU A 512 16.42 -2.59 33.25
C LEU A 512 17.02 -2.88 34.64
N LEU A 513 16.28 -3.55 35.53
CA LEU A 513 16.81 -3.96 36.84
C LEU A 513 18.06 -4.84 36.73
N SER A 514 18.24 -5.60 35.64
CA SER A 514 19.42 -6.44 35.48
C SER A 514 20.72 -5.64 35.41
N TYR A 515 20.69 -4.40 34.90
CA TYR A 515 21.87 -3.51 34.84
C TYR A 515 22.33 -3.07 36.23
N LEU A 516 21.40 -2.94 37.18
CA LEU A 516 21.72 -2.61 38.56
C LEU A 516 22.36 -3.80 39.29
N LEU A 517 21.96 -5.02 38.92
CA LEU A 517 22.45 -6.28 39.51
C LEU A 517 23.80 -6.73 38.93
N SER A 518 24.05 -6.49 37.64
CA SER A 518 25.32 -6.85 36.98
C SER A 518 26.53 -6.11 37.54
N ARG A 519 26.34 -4.98 38.22
CA ARG A 519 27.42 -4.23 38.87
C ARG A 519 28.04 -4.97 40.06
N THR A 520 27.36 -5.99 40.59
CA THR A 520 27.79 -6.68 41.81
C THR A 520 28.80 -7.82 41.58
N SER A 521 29.06 -8.23 40.33
CA SER A 521 29.96 -9.35 40.03
C SER A 521 31.38 -8.95 39.59
N ASP A 522 31.58 -7.75 39.05
CA ASP A 522 32.85 -7.36 38.39
C ASP A 522 33.71 -6.40 39.23
N GLY A 523 33.50 -6.35 40.55
CA GLY A 523 34.20 -5.47 41.47
C GLY A 523 35.71 -5.70 41.64
N ASP A 524 36.35 -6.54 40.83
CA ASP A 524 37.77 -6.83 40.95
C ASP A 524 38.41 -7.17 39.58
N THR A 525 38.57 -6.16 38.71
CA THR A 525 39.61 -6.25 37.66
C THR A 525 40.16 -4.88 37.30
N THR A 526 41.47 -4.77 37.54
CA THR A 526 42.41 -3.68 37.27
C THR A 526 42.12 -2.83 36.02
N MET A 527 41.83 -1.54 36.25
CA MET A 527 41.87 -0.48 35.23
C MET A 527 43.33 -0.15 34.90
N ASN A 528 43.82 -0.60 33.75
CA ASN A 528 44.90 0.06 33.01
C ASN A 528 44.87 -0.41 31.55
N GLY A 529 44.33 0.41 30.63
CA GLY A 529 44.61 0.22 29.19
C GLY A 529 43.62 0.74 28.13
N ASP A 530 42.33 0.99 28.39
CA ASP A 530 41.33 1.08 27.29
C ASP A 530 40.33 2.28 27.36
N GLY A 531 40.69 3.38 28.02
CA GLY A 531 39.80 4.55 28.18
C GLY A 531 39.32 5.19 26.86
N ALA A 532 40.10 5.12 25.78
CA ALA A 532 39.72 5.66 24.48
C ALA A 532 38.63 4.84 23.77
N LYS A 533 38.74 3.50 23.82
CA LYS A 533 37.73 2.60 23.23
C LYS A 533 36.42 2.61 24.02
N ALA A 534 36.51 2.69 25.35
CA ALA A 534 35.33 2.84 26.21
C ALA A 534 34.59 4.15 25.88
N ASN A 535 35.30 5.27 25.73
CA ASN A 535 34.70 6.55 25.38
C ASN A 535 34.08 6.56 23.97
N GLU A 536 34.71 5.87 23.01
CA GLU A 536 34.18 5.72 21.65
C GLU A 536 32.91 4.85 21.60
N ALA A 537 32.87 3.78 22.39
CA ALA A 537 31.69 2.92 22.54
C ALA A 537 30.51 3.68 23.17
N THR A 538 30.73 4.42 24.26
CA THR A 538 29.67 5.24 24.88
C THR A 538 29.20 6.34 23.95
N ARG A 539 30.10 6.93 23.15
CA ARG A 539 29.71 7.93 22.13
C ARG A 539 28.86 7.31 21.01
N LYS A 540 29.13 6.05 20.64
CA LYS A 540 28.30 5.33 19.66
C LYS A 540 26.87 5.17 20.15
N GLU A 541 26.67 4.74 21.40
CA GLU A 541 25.33 4.60 21.98
C GLU A 541 24.58 5.94 22.06
N ARG A 542 25.28 7.04 22.37
CA ARG A 542 24.67 8.40 22.35
C ARG A 542 24.24 8.82 20.95
N ARG A 543 24.98 8.45 19.90
CA ARG A 543 24.57 8.67 18.51
C ARG A 543 23.36 7.82 18.14
N GLU A 544 23.33 6.55 18.53
CA GLU A 544 22.19 5.67 18.29
C GLU A 544 20.91 6.22 18.94
N LEU A 545 21.02 6.76 20.16
CA LEU A 545 19.91 7.46 20.81
C LEU A 545 19.51 8.73 20.06
N PHE A 546 20.46 9.54 19.59
CA PHE A 546 20.16 10.73 18.79
C PHE A 546 19.41 10.37 17.50
N ASP A 547 19.90 9.37 16.76
CA ASP A 547 19.27 8.89 15.52
C ASP A 547 17.85 8.35 15.79
N PHE A 548 17.63 7.67 16.93
CA PHE A 548 16.30 7.26 17.35
C PHE A 548 15.37 8.46 17.58
N LEU A 549 15.83 9.51 18.28
CA LEU A 549 15.03 10.71 18.52
C LEU A 549 14.66 11.44 17.23
N MET A 550 15.54 11.42 16.22
CA MET A 550 15.29 12.05 14.92
C MET A 550 14.13 11.40 14.14
N GLN A 551 13.73 10.17 14.47
CA GLN A 551 12.56 9.53 13.86
C GLN A 551 11.25 10.25 14.18
N PHE A 552 11.21 11.04 15.25
CA PHE A 552 10.03 11.81 15.67
C PHE A 552 9.99 13.22 15.09
N VAL A 553 11.04 13.66 14.40
CA VAL A 553 11.20 15.02 13.90
C VAL A 553 10.89 15.08 12.40
N ASP A 554 10.21 16.16 11.99
CA ASP A 554 9.94 16.45 10.57
C ASP A 554 11.21 16.27 9.71
N PRO A 555 11.19 15.40 8.67
CA PRO A 555 12.33 15.19 7.78
C PRO A 555 12.85 16.47 7.12
N ALA A 556 12.02 17.50 6.94
CA ALA A 556 12.44 18.77 6.37
C ALA A 556 13.33 19.60 7.32
N GLU A 557 13.30 19.29 8.62
CA GLU A 557 13.99 20.04 9.67
C GLU A 557 15.27 19.34 10.16
N ARG A 558 15.60 18.13 9.64
CA ARG A 558 16.77 17.34 10.03
C ARG A 558 17.66 16.98 8.83
N GLU A 559 18.88 16.51 9.13
CA GLU A 559 19.78 16.00 8.10
C GLU A 559 19.16 14.80 7.32
N PRO A 560 19.51 14.61 6.03
CA PRO A 560 19.00 13.51 5.22
C PRO A 560 19.26 12.14 5.86
N GLU A 561 18.35 11.18 5.68
CA GLU A 561 18.54 9.82 6.22
C GLU A 561 19.66 9.04 5.52
N THR A 562 19.86 9.28 4.22
CA THR A 562 20.92 8.63 3.42
C THR A 562 22.32 8.96 3.92
N GLU A 563 23.25 8.01 3.80
CA GLU A 563 24.66 8.22 4.10
C GLU A 563 25.47 8.51 2.82
N LEU A 564 26.58 9.22 2.99
CA LEU A 564 27.53 9.44 1.89
C LEU A 564 28.09 8.11 1.35
N ARG A 565 28.28 7.10 2.21
CA ARG A 565 28.83 5.79 1.84
C ARG A 565 27.89 5.00 0.91
N ASP A 566 26.58 5.10 1.15
CA ASP A 566 25.56 4.42 0.33
C ASP A 566 25.59 4.89 -1.13
N ILE A 567 26.06 6.12 -1.38
CA ILE A 567 26.22 6.67 -2.73
C ILE A 567 27.55 6.25 -3.36
N VAL A 568 28.62 6.20 -2.56
CA VAL A 568 29.98 5.87 -3.04
C VAL A 568 30.14 4.38 -3.34
N GLU A 569 29.42 3.49 -2.66
CA GLU A 569 29.46 2.05 -2.92
C GLU A 569 28.61 1.61 -4.13
N ASN A 570 27.76 2.51 -4.66
CA ASN A 570 26.91 2.29 -5.82
C ASN A 570 27.41 2.99 -7.11
N VAL A 571 28.63 3.55 -7.07
CA VAL A 571 29.35 4.16 -8.20
C VAL A 571 30.63 3.37 -8.43
#